data_AF-A0A366ILF8-F1
#
_entry.id   AF-A0A366ILF8-F1
#
_cell.length_a   1.000
_cell.length_b   1.000
_cell.length_c   1.000
_cell.angle_alpha   90.00
_cell.angle_beta   90.00
_cell.angle_gamma   90.00
#
_symmetry.space_group_name_H-M   'P 1'
#
loop_
_entity.id
_entity.type
_entity.pdbx_description
1 polymer ?
#
loop_
_entity_poly.entity_id
_entity_poly.type
_entity_poly.pdbx_seq_one_letter_code
_entity_poly.pdbx_strand_id
1 'polypeptide(L)'
;MPIVVRLDVELARRKMSVGEFAERVGLTPANVAVLKNGRAKAVRFSTLDAICRTLDCQPGDILEWVDDAGEDDRASGNPRSDGHKDSSEGDHAGFGG
;
A
#
# COMPACT_ATOMS: atom_id res chain seq x y z
N MET A 1 -10.72 6.89 8.53
CA MET A 1 -10.79 5.49 8.05
C MET A 1 -9.35 5.02 7.88
N PRO A 2 -8.91 3.98 8.58
CA PRO A 2 -7.49 3.73 8.73
C PRO A 2 -6.86 3.00 7.54
N ILE A 3 -7.58 2.74 6.44
CA ILE A 3 -7.03 2.08 5.24
C ILE A 3 -7.20 2.99 4.03
N VAL A 4 -6.08 3.43 3.45
CA VAL A 4 -6.01 4.21 2.21
C VAL A 4 -5.73 3.28 1.03
N VAL A 5 -6.36 3.56 -0.11
CA VAL A 5 -6.20 2.79 -1.35
C VAL A 5 -5.34 3.59 -2.34
N ARG A 6 -4.09 3.17 -2.56
CA ARG A 6 -3.10 3.82 -3.46
C ARG A 6 -3.19 3.32 -4.91
N LEU A 7 -4.38 3.02 -5.38
CA LEU A 7 -4.59 2.47 -6.74
C LEU A 7 -4.23 3.47 -7.85
N ASP A 8 -4.41 4.77 -7.59
CA ASP A 8 -4.02 5.85 -8.50
C ASP A 8 -2.52 5.90 -8.75
N VAL A 9 -1.71 5.68 -7.71
CA VAL A 9 -0.24 5.60 -7.81
C VAL A 9 0.18 4.46 -8.73
N GLU A 10 -0.39 3.27 -8.53
CA GLU A 10 -0.04 2.09 -9.35
C GLU A 10 -0.51 2.24 -10.81
N LEU A 11 -1.66 2.84 -11.05
CA LEU A 11 -2.11 3.18 -12.41
C LEU A 11 -1.16 4.14 -13.11
N ALA A 12 -0.69 5.18 -12.40
CA ALA A 12 0.27 6.14 -12.93
C ALA A 12 1.63 5.49 -13.23
N ARG A 13 2.13 4.63 -12.32
CA ARG A 13 3.38 3.87 -12.50
C ARG A 13 3.34 3.01 -13.77
N ARG A 14 2.19 2.39 -14.06
CA ARG A 14 1.97 1.55 -15.24
C ARG A 14 1.51 2.32 -16.48
N LYS A 15 1.34 3.64 -16.40
CA LYS A 15 0.80 4.51 -17.46
C LYS A 15 -0.54 4.00 -18.03
N MET A 16 -1.37 3.41 -17.17
CA MET A 16 -2.62 2.78 -17.54
C MET A 16 -3.81 3.70 -17.25
N SER A 17 -4.74 3.81 -18.19
CA SER A 17 -5.96 4.59 -17.96
C SER A 17 -6.96 3.84 -17.07
N VAL A 18 -7.82 4.58 -16.38
CA VAL A 18 -8.89 3.97 -15.55
C VAL A 18 -9.83 3.10 -16.38
N GLY A 19 -10.15 3.51 -17.62
CA GLY A 19 -11.02 2.74 -18.52
C GLY A 19 -10.40 1.41 -18.91
N GLU A 20 -9.15 1.44 -19.38
CA GLU A 20 -8.39 0.25 -19.73
C GLU A 20 -8.23 -0.72 -18.54
N PHE A 21 -7.91 -0.18 -17.37
CA PHE A 21 -7.81 -0.98 -16.15
C PHE A 21 -9.15 -1.63 -15.77
N ALA A 22 -10.25 -0.88 -15.87
CA ALA A 22 -11.59 -1.38 -15.56
C ALA A 22 -11.94 -2.58 -16.46
N GLU A 23 -11.65 -2.48 -17.75
CA GLU A 23 -11.85 -3.58 -18.71
C GLU A 23 -10.99 -4.81 -18.36
N ARG A 24 -9.70 -4.63 -18.05
CA ARG A 24 -8.78 -5.73 -17.72
C ARG A 24 -9.14 -6.49 -16.44
N VAL A 25 -9.59 -5.77 -15.41
CA VAL A 25 -9.96 -6.35 -14.11
C VAL A 25 -11.41 -6.86 -14.11
N GLY A 26 -12.21 -6.50 -15.11
CA GLY A 26 -13.64 -6.84 -15.17
C GLY A 26 -14.49 -6.02 -14.21
N LEU A 27 -14.12 -4.76 -13.98
CA LEU A 27 -14.85 -3.80 -13.16
C LEU A 27 -15.48 -2.71 -14.04
N THR A 28 -16.52 -2.05 -13.52
CA THR A 28 -17.02 -0.83 -14.15
C THR A 28 -16.10 0.35 -13.80
N PRO A 29 -15.98 1.38 -14.66
CA PRO A 29 -15.25 2.60 -14.31
C PRO A 29 -15.74 3.26 -13.01
N ALA A 30 -17.04 3.11 -12.71
CA ALA A 30 -17.63 3.58 -11.45
C ALA A 30 -17.08 2.83 -10.22
N ASN A 31 -16.95 1.50 -10.29
CA ASN A 31 -16.37 0.70 -9.20
C ASN A 31 -14.89 1.04 -8.99
N VAL A 32 -14.13 1.23 -10.07
CA VAL A 32 -12.73 1.68 -9.98
C VAL A 32 -12.65 3.07 -9.33
N ALA A 33 -13.53 3.99 -9.70
CA ALA A 33 -13.61 5.31 -9.08
C ALA A 33 -13.93 5.22 -7.57
N VAL A 34 -14.80 4.30 -7.15
CA VAL A 34 -15.10 4.10 -5.72
C VAL A 34 -13.88 3.55 -4.98
N LEU A 35 -13.17 2.58 -5.56
CA LEU A 35 -11.95 2.00 -4.99
C LEU A 35 -10.83 3.04 -4.83
N LYS A 36 -10.44 3.72 -5.92
CA LYS A 36 -9.30 4.65 -5.89
C LYS A 36 -9.52 5.89 -5.02
N ASN A 37 -10.77 6.29 -4.81
CA ASN A 37 -11.11 7.43 -3.97
C ASN A 37 -11.31 7.04 -2.50
N GLY A 38 -10.99 5.80 -2.10
CA GLY A 38 -11.17 5.32 -0.74
C GLY A 38 -12.63 5.27 -0.27
N ARG A 39 -13.61 5.26 -1.19
CA ARG A 39 -15.05 5.19 -0.86
C ARG A 39 -15.56 3.75 -0.75
N ALA A 40 -14.72 2.77 -1.08
CA ALA A 40 -15.05 1.36 -0.96
C ALA A 40 -15.08 0.92 0.50
N LYS A 41 -16.13 0.19 0.89
CA LYS A 41 -16.25 -0.40 2.24
C LYS A 41 -15.56 -1.76 2.36
N ALA A 42 -15.41 -2.46 1.26
CA ALA A 42 -14.81 -3.78 1.18
C ALA A 42 -14.25 -4.03 -0.22
N VAL A 43 -13.24 -4.89 -0.29
CA VAL A 43 -12.70 -5.44 -1.54
C VAL A 43 -12.63 -6.96 -1.40
N ARG A 44 -13.06 -7.69 -2.44
CA ARG A 44 -12.91 -9.16 -2.46
C ARG A 44 -11.47 -9.51 -2.79
N PHE A 45 -10.92 -10.58 -2.21
CA PHE A 45 -9.58 -11.05 -2.57
C PHE A 45 -9.45 -11.42 -4.04
N SER A 46 -10.49 -11.94 -4.68
CA SER A 46 -10.48 -12.19 -6.13
C SER A 46 -10.31 -10.91 -6.93
N THR A 47 -10.94 -9.81 -6.49
CA THR A 47 -10.73 -8.50 -7.10
C THR A 47 -9.32 -8.01 -6.85
N LEU A 48 -8.81 -8.13 -5.62
CA LEU A 48 -7.45 -7.71 -5.28
C LEU A 48 -6.38 -8.50 -6.07
N ASP A 49 -6.55 -9.81 -6.24
CA ASP A 49 -5.71 -10.68 -7.07
C ASP A 49 -5.72 -10.22 -8.54
N ALA A 50 -6.89 -9.96 -9.12
CA ALA A 50 -7.00 -9.47 -10.49
C ALA A 50 -6.31 -8.10 -10.68
N ILE A 51 -6.41 -7.20 -9.69
CA ILE A 51 -5.69 -5.92 -9.69
C ILE A 51 -4.18 -6.16 -9.67
N CYS A 52 -3.70 -6.98 -8.72
CA CYS A 52 -2.27 -7.27 -8.56
C CYS A 52 -1.67 -7.90 -9.81
N ARG A 53 -2.39 -8.81 -10.48
CA ARG A 53 -1.96 -9.41 -11.76
C ARG A 53 -1.95 -8.41 -12.90
N THR A 54 -2.95 -7.53 -12.97
CA THR A 54 -3.08 -6.55 -14.06
C THR A 54 -2.02 -5.45 -13.97
N LEU A 55 -1.71 -5.03 -12.74
CA LEU A 55 -0.75 -3.97 -12.45
C LEU A 55 0.63 -4.50 -12.06
N ASP A 56 0.81 -5.82 -12.01
CA ASP A 56 2.06 -6.47 -11.62
C ASP A 56 2.60 -5.89 -10.29
N CYS A 57 1.74 -5.81 -9.28
CA CYS A 57 2.03 -5.20 -7.99
C CYS A 57 1.68 -6.15 -6.85
N GLN A 58 2.06 -5.79 -5.62
CA GLN A 58 1.66 -6.50 -4.41
C GLN A 58 0.46 -5.82 -3.74
N PRO A 59 -0.33 -6.55 -2.92
CA PRO A 59 -1.41 -5.98 -2.13
C PRO A 59 -0.98 -4.79 -1.26
N GLY A 60 0.25 -4.82 -0.73
CA GLY A 60 0.82 -3.74 0.09
C GLY A 60 1.17 -2.47 -0.69
N ASP A 61 1.23 -2.53 -2.02
CA ASP A 61 1.36 -1.34 -2.87
C ASP A 61 0.01 -0.61 -3.04
N ILE A 62 -1.10 -1.36 -2.90
CA ILE A 62 -2.46 -0.85 -3.10
C ILE A 62 -3.12 -0.45 -1.79
N LEU A 63 -2.91 -1.23 -0.73
CA LEU A 63 -3.57 -1.05 0.56
C LEU A 63 -2.54 -0.61 1.60
N GLU A 64 -2.78 0.55 2.19
CA GLU A 64 -1.95 1.07 3.26
C GLU A 64 -2.80 1.38 4.47
N TRP A 65 -2.30 1.00 5.63
CA TRP A 65 -2.87 1.43 6.89
C TRP A 65 -2.27 2.77 7.34
N VAL A 66 -3.14 3.71 7.71
CA VAL A 66 -2.80 5.03 8.24
C VAL A 66 -3.49 5.20 9.60
N ASP A 67 -2.73 5.66 10.59
CA ASP A 67 -3.26 6.06 11.88
C ASP A 67 -4.20 7.27 11.73
N ASP A 68 -5.30 7.31 12.50
CA ASP A 68 -6.28 8.42 12.50
C ASP A 68 -5.68 9.78 12.97
N ALA A 69 -4.38 9.84 13.28
CA ALA A 69 -3.66 11.09 13.55
C ALA A 69 -3.32 11.91 12.28
N GLY A 70 -3.63 11.41 11.07
CA GLY A 70 -3.15 11.95 9.80
C GLY A 70 -4.19 12.52 8.84
N GLU A 71 -5.44 12.78 9.26
CA GLU A 71 -6.47 13.31 8.34
C GLU A 71 -6.20 14.75 7.82
N ASP A 72 -5.16 15.42 8.31
CA ASP A 72 -4.80 16.82 7.93
C ASP A 72 -3.43 17.03 7.25
N ASP A 73 -2.69 15.98 6.86
CA ASP A 73 -1.34 16.19 6.30
C ASP A 73 -1.19 15.70 4.85
N ARG A 74 -1.76 16.46 3.91
CA ARG A 74 -1.40 16.40 2.47
C ARG A 74 -0.04 17.04 2.17
N ALA A 75 0.93 17.02 3.09
CA ALA A 75 2.19 17.71 2.87
C ALA A 75 3.38 17.17 3.67
N SER A 76 3.60 15.86 3.76
CA SER A 76 4.95 15.40 4.10
C SER A 76 5.27 14.01 3.54
N GLY A 77 6.22 13.97 2.61
CA GLY A 77 6.84 12.73 2.17
C GLY A 77 7.59 12.11 3.35
N ASN A 78 7.20 10.90 3.75
CA ASN A 78 7.87 10.22 4.85
C ASN A 78 8.94 9.25 4.29
N PRO A 79 10.24 9.46 4.56
CA PRO A 79 11.26 8.45 4.34
C PRO A 79 11.11 7.39 5.43
N ARG A 80 10.94 6.13 5.03
CA ARG A 80 10.93 5.00 5.97
C ARG A 80 12.26 4.98 6.72
N SER A 81 12.26 5.25 8.01
CA SER A 81 13.39 4.98 8.90
C SER A 81 13.33 3.51 9.30
N ASP A 82 14.14 2.69 8.63
CA ASP A 82 14.45 1.32 9.06
C ASP A 82 15.17 1.35 10.42
N GLY A 83 14.42 1.05 11.48
CA GLY A 83 14.96 0.82 12.82
C GLY A 83 15.24 -0.66 13.04
N HIS A 84 16.21 -1.24 12.33
CA HIS A 84 16.75 -2.55 12.68
C HIS A 84 17.65 -2.39 13.91
N LYS A 85 17.12 -2.70 15.11
CA LYS A 85 17.96 -2.89 16.28
C LYS A 85 18.57 -4.29 16.22
N ASP A 86 19.75 -4.38 15.60
CA ASP A 86 20.60 -5.55 15.75
C ASP A 86 20.92 -5.76 17.23
N SER A 87 20.51 -6.93 17.72
CA SER A 87 20.78 -7.41 19.05
C SER A 87 21.88 -8.46 18.93
N SER A 88 23.15 -8.12 19.15
CA SER A 88 24.21 -9.07 19.59
C SER A 88 25.61 -8.46 19.52
N GLU A 89 26.18 -8.13 20.68
CA GLU A 89 27.60 -8.33 21.03
C GLU A 89 27.63 -8.15 22.56
N GLY A 90 27.95 -9.12 23.40
CA GLY A 90 28.93 -10.18 23.20
C GLY A 90 30.16 -10.01 24.08
N ASP A 91 30.16 -9.16 25.12
CA ASP A 91 31.35 -8.98 25.97
C ASP A 91 31.42 -10.03 27.09
N HIS A 92 31.99 -11.17 26.72
CA HIS A 92 32.57 -12.14 27.62
C HIS A 92 33.93 -11.62 28.11
N ALA A 93 33.94 -10.69 29.08
CA ALA A 93 35.18 -10.27 29.72
C ALA A 93 35.51 -11.20 30.91
N GLY A 94 36.43 -12.14 30.69
CA GLY A 94 37.13 -12.84 31.75
C GLY A 94 38.29 -12.00 32.30
N PHE A 95 38.33 -11.80 33.63
CA PHE A 95 39.50 -11.50 34.46
C PHE A 95 38.99 -11.54 35.92
N GLY A 96 39.35 -12.48 36.78
CA GLY A 96 40.66 -12.66 37.40
C GLY A 96 40.49 -12.47 38.93
N GLY A 97 40.83 -13.49 39.73
CA GLY A 97 40.73 -13.49 41.18
C GLY A 97 40.64 -14.89 41.77
#